data_AF-A0A248YI74-F1
#
_entry.id   AF-A0A248YI74-F1
#
_cell.length_a   1.000
_cell.length_b   1.000
_cell.length_c   1.000
_cell.angle_alpha   90.00
_cell.angle_beta   90.00
_cell.angle_gamma   90.00
#
_symmetry.space_group_name_H-M   'P 1'
#
loop_
_entity.id
_entity.type
_entity.pdbx_description
1 polymer ?
#
loop_
_entity_poly.entity_id
_entity_poly.type
_entity_poly.pdbx_seq_one_letter_code
_entity_poly.pdbx_strand_id
1 'polypeptide(L)'
;MVDRRQVPRLDQPTQPRRIKLPRFDPEAFGRWAEGTARYMGTANFIVWMTLVISIWLGWNTLAPSRLRFDPYTFTFLTLLLSLQASYAAPLILLAQNRQADRDRLAMEEDRRRAAMQKADTEYLTREIAALRIALGEVSTRDFVRSELSRLAEELDEQNRRRQRIERRQYAPERGGGEPFLDEPRDDLDGD
;
A
#
# COMPACT_ATOMS: atom_id res chain seq x y z
N MET A 1 7.24 56.29 58.09
CA MET A 1 8.12 56.04 56.94
C MET A 1 8.80 54.71 57.17
N VAL A 2 8.35 53.63 56.51
CA VAL A 2 8.96 52.29 56.62
C VAL A 2 9.51 51.95 55.25
N ASP A 3 10.84 52.01 55.13
CA ASP A 3 11.56 51.68 53.91
C ASP A 3 11.67 50.15 53.79
N ARG A 4 10.86 49.56 52.92
CA ARG A 4 10.91 48.12 52.61
C ARG A 4 12.08 47.86 51.67
N ARG A 5 13.25 47.53 52.24
CA ARG A 5 14.34 46.87 51.51
C ARG A 5 13.83 45.56 50.92
N GLN A 6 13.69 45.51 49.60
CA GLN A 6 13.36 44.30 48.86
C GLN A 6 14.58 43.38 48.89
N VAL A 7 14.48 42.27 49.63
CA VAL A 7 15.48 41.19 49.62
C VAL A 7 15.31 40.39 48.34
N PRO A 8 16.37 40.17 47.53
CA PRO A 8 16.27 39.36 46.31
C PRO A 8 16.03 37.90 46.70
N ARG A 9 14.93 37.30 46.24
CA ARG A 9 14.63 35.87 46.43
C ARG A 9 15.62 35.01 45.64
N LEU A 10 16.26 34.09 46.34
CA LEU A 10 17.30 33.17 45.85
C LEU A 10 16.76 31.89 45.18
N ASP A 11 15.49 31.86 44.78
CA ASP A 11 14.81 30.65 44.28
C ASP A 11 14.61 30.60 42.77
N GLN A 12 15.34 31.40 41.98
CA GLN A 12 15.27 31.29 40.53
C GLN A 12 16.42 30.43 40.02
N PRO A 13 16.18 29.19 39.54
CA PRO A 13 17.23 28.42 38.90
C PRO A 13 17.68 29.18 37.66
N THR A 14 18.91 29.71 37.71
CA THR A 14 19.59 30.36 36.60
C THR A 14 19.54 29.43 35.40
N GLN A 15 18.74 29.78 34.39
CA GLN A 15 18.67 29.00 33.15
C GLN A 15 20.09 28.92 32.56
N PRO A 16 20.62 27.71 32.29
CA PRO A 16 21.93 27.58 31.71
C PRO A 16 21.92 28.28 30.35
N ARG A 17 22.78 29.29 30.23
CA ARG A 17 22.98 30.11 29.04
C ARG A 17 23.21 29.18 27.86
N ARG A 18 22.18 28.94 27.03
CA ARG A 18 22.25 28.08 25.85
C ARG A 18 23.35 28.60 24.93
N ILE A 19 24.47 27.89 24.92
CA ILE A 19 25.53 28.08 23.93
C ILE A 19 24.88 27.82 22.57
N LYS A 20 24.78 28.86 21.75
CA LYS A 20 24.33 28.72 20.36
C LYS A 20 25.47 28.06 19.58
N LEU A 21 25.52 26.72 19.56
CA LEU A 21 26.37 26.04 18.60
C LEU A 21 25.90 26.41 17.18
N PRO A 22 26.82 26.65 16.24
CA PRO A 22 26.45 26.81 14.84
C PRO A 22 25.66 25.57 14.40
N ARG A 23 24.44 25.79 13.88
CA ARG A 23 23.63 24.73 13.30
C ARG A 23 24.36 24.23 12.05
N PHE A 24 25.08 23.12 12.18
CA PHE A 24 25.53 22.34 11.04
C PHE A 24 24.29 21.94 10.26
N ASP A 25 24.24 22.31 8.98
CA ASP A 25 23.13 21.99 8.09
C ASP A 25 23.26 20.53 7.62
N PRO A 26 22.46 19.60 8.18
CA PRO A 26 22.57 18.18 7.87
C PRO A 26 22.22 17.86 6.41
N GLU A 27 21.49 18.76 5.73
CA GLU A 27 21.08 18.59 4.32
C GLU A 27 22.26 18.83 3.36
N ALA A 28 23.11 19.82 3.65
CA ALA A 28 24.31 20.09 2.88
C ALA A 28 25.33 18.94 3.00
N PHE A 29 25.54 18.45 4.22
CA PHE A 29 26.39 17.28 4.46
C PHE A 29 25.80 16.01 3.83
N GLY A 30 24.46 15.87 3.85
CA GLY A 30 23.76 14.72 3.27
C GLY A 30 23.99 14.58 1.77
N ARG A 31 23.92 15.69 1.02
CA ARG A 31 24.18 15.73 -0.43
C ARG A 31 25.65 15.48 -0.76
N TRP A 32 26.57 16.08 -0.01
CA TRP A 32 28.00 15.83 -0.18
C TRP A 32 28.36 14.36 0.11
N ALA A 33 27.84 13.80 1.20
CA ALA A 33 28.05 12.41 1.57
C ALA A 33 27.43 11.43 0.56
N GLU A 34 26.33 11.77 -0.10
CA GLU A 34 25.75 10.95 -1.17
C GLU A 34 26.61 10.95 -2.45
N GLY A 35 27.25 12.07 -2.77
CA GLY A 35 28.28 12.14 -3.82
C GLY A 35 29.50 11.29 -3.47
N THR A 36 30.03 11.46 -2.26
CA THR A 36 31.19 10.70 -1.76
C THR A 36 30.91 9.21 -1.64
N ALA A 37 29.71 8.80 -1.21
CA ALA A 37 29.31 7.40 -1.12
C ALA A 37 29.27 6.71 -2.49
N ARG A 38 28.72 7.37 -3.50
CA ARG A 38 28.76 6.87 -4.90
C ARG A 38 30.18 6.75 -5.43
N TYR A 39 31.04 7.70 -5.07
CA TYR A 39 32.45 7.68 -5.44
C TYR A 39 33.23 6.53 -4.78
N MET A 40 33.05 6.32 -3.47
CA MET A 40 33.71 5.25 -2.71
C MET A 40 33.20 3.84 -3.04
N GLY A 41 31.92 3.70 -3.43
CA GLY A 41 31.33 2.40 -3.80
C GLY A 41 31.70 1.91 -5.21
N THR A 42 32.37 2.73 -6.02
CA THR A 42 32.75 2.38 -7.39
C THR A 42 34.18 1.84 -7.44
N ALA A 43 34.44 0.82 -8.26
CA ALA A 43 35.79 0.25 -8.43
C ALA A 43 36.86 1.27 -8.84
N ASN A 44 36.44 2.40 -9.41
CA ASN A 44 37.28 3.54 -9.78
C ASN A 44 38.08 4.14 -8.61
N PHE A 45 37.55 4.11 -7.37
CA PHE A 45 38.27 4.63 -6.21
C PHE A 45 39.57 3.86 -5.94
N ILE A 46 39.49 2.53 -6.01
CA ILE A 46 40.64 1.63 -5.80
C ILE A 46 41.67 1.88 -6.89
N VAL A 47 41.24 1.96 -8.15
CA VAL A 47 42.13 2.24 -9.30
C VAL A 47 42.88 3.56 -9.11
N TRP A 48 42.18 4.64 -8.73
CA TRP A 48 42.80 5.94 -8.49
C TRP A 48 43.79 5.91 -7.32
N MET A 49 43.43 5.28 -6.20
CA MET A 49 44.32 5.13 -5.04
C MET A 49 45.58 4.33 -5.38
N THR A 50 45.44 3.22 -6.11
CA THR A 50 46.59 2.43 -6.58
C THR A 50 47.48 3.28 -7.48
N LEU A 51 46.91 4.05 -8.41
CA LEU A 51 47.67 4.91 -9.31
C LEU A 51 48.46 5.98 -8.56
N VAL A 52 47.87 6.64 -7.56
CA VAL A 52 48.57 7.62 -6.72
C VAL A 52 49.74 6.97 -5.97
N ILE A 53 49.52 5.80 -5.35
CA ILE A 53 50.57 5.06 -4.64
C ILE A 53 51.69 4.63 -5.61
N SER A 54 51.33 4.11 -6.78
CA SER A 54 52.28 3.69 -7.82
C SER A 54 53.10 4.87 -8.35
N ILE A 55 52.49 6.04 -8.59
CA ILE A 55 53.20 7.24 -9.00
C ILE A 55 54.16 7.71 -7.89
N TRP A 56 53.73 7.70 -6.64
CA TRP A 56 54.57 8.10 -5.49
C TRP A 56 55.78 7.17 -5.32
N LEU A 57 55.53 5.86 -5.41
CA LEU A 57 56.57 4.83 -5.35
C LEU A 57 57.53 4.99 -6.54
N GLY A 58 57.00 5.16 -7.75
CA GLY A 58 57.80 5.37 -8.95
C GLY A 58 58.67 6.62 -8.85
N TRP A 59 58.10 7.75 -8.43
CA TRP A 59 58.82 9.00 -8.24
C TRP A 59 59.98 8.84 -7.25
N ASN A 60 59.74 8.28 -6.07
CA ASN A 60 60.80 8.11 -5.06
C ASN A 60 61.83 7.03 -5.41
N THR A 61 61.49 6.06 -6.28
CA THR A 61 62.41 5.00 -6.71
C THR A 61 63.28 5.44 -7.90
N LEU A 62 62.67 6.09 -8.90
CA LEU A 62 63.32 6.49 -10.15
C LEU A 62 64.00 7.85 -10.06
N ALA A 63 63.66 8.68 -9.06
CA ALA A 63 64.29 9.99 -8.90
C ALA A 63 65.78 9.88 -8.47
N PRO A 64 66.65 10.78 -8.98
CA PRO A 64 68.03 10.91 -8.53
C PRO A 64 68.08 11.16 -7.01
N SER A 65 69.13 10.67 -6.34
CA SER A 65 69.31 10.70 -4.88
C SER A 65 69.15 12.09 -4.24
N ARG A 66 69.26 13.16 -5.02
CA ARG A 66 69.13 14.56 -4.60
C ARG A 66 67.68 15.08 -4.58
N LEU A 67 66.76 14.37 -5.23
CA LEU A 67 65.34 14.74 -5.39
C LEU A 67 64.38 13.72 -4.76
N ARG A 68 64.91 12.68 -4.08
CA ARG A 68 64.10 11.71 -3.34
C ARG A 68 63.53 12.38 -2.10
N PHE A 69 62.23 12.62 -2.13
CA PHE A 69 61.50 13.28 -1.04
C PHE A 69 61.22 12.30 0.12
N ASP A 70 61.13 10.99 -0.17
CA ASP A 70 60.81 9.91 0.76
C ASP A 70 61.74 8.69 0.52
N PRO A 71 62.87 8.58 1.25
CA PRO A 71 63.84 7.48 1.13
C PRO A 71 63.26 6.09 1.50
N TYR A 72 64.06 5.03 1.32
CA TYR A 72 63.73 3.58 1.28
C TYR A 72 62.68 2.99 2.27
N THR A 73 62.29 3.71 3.33
CA THR A 73 61.22 3.36 4.27
C THR A 73 59.85 3.96 3.97
N PHE A 74 59.73 4.85 2.96
CA PHE A 74 58.48 5.55 2.61
C PHE A 74 57.72 6.09 3.83
N THR A 75 58.44 6.78 4.72
CA THR A 75 57.94 7.22 6.01
C THR A 75 56.81 8.24 5.85
N PHE A 76 56.91 9.16 4.88
CA PHE A 76 55.85 10.10 4.60
C PHE A 76 54.58 9.43 4.06
N LEU A 77 54.74 8.50 3.12
CA LEU A 77 53.61 7.72 2.60
C LEU A 77 52.91 6.95 3.74
N THR A 78 53.69 6.33 4.61
CA THR A 78 53.19 5.56 5.75
C THR A 78 52.44 6.46 6.74
N LEU A 79 53.00 7.61 7.10
CA LEU A 79 52.34 8.59 7.98
C LEU A 79 51.03 9.08 7.38
N LEU A 80 51.01 9.36 6.07
CA LEU A 80 49.81 9.83 5.38
C LEU A 80 48.72 8.75 5.34
N LEU A 81 49.07 7.50 5.02
CA LEU A 81 48.13 6.37 5.04
C LEU A 81 47.59 6.10 6.45
N SER A 82 48.44 6.21 7.48
CA SER A 82 48.04 6.07 8.88
C SER A 82 47.01 7.13 9.29
N LEU A 83 47.27 8.39 8.90
CA LEU A 83 46.35 9.50 9.14
C LEU A 83 45.03 9.31 8.36
N GLN A 84 45.12 8.86 7.11
CA GLN A 84 43.95 8.61 6.25
C GLN A 84 43.03 7.57 6.89
N ALA A 85 43.57 6.47 7.41
CA ALA A 85 42.80 5.46 8.13
C ALA A 85 42.17 6.02 9.42
N SER A 86 42.93 6.82 10.19
CA SER A 86 42.44 7.41 11.44
C SER A 86 41.26 8.37 11.24
N TYR A 87 41.30 9.19 10.18
CA TYR A 87 40.19 10.11 9.87
C TYR A 87 39.03 9.43 9.13
N ALA A 88 39.26 8.30 8.46
CA ALA A 88 38.20 7.53 7.82
C ALA A 88 37.22 6.95 8.85
N ALA A 89 37.69 6.43 9.98
CA ALA A 89 36.84 5.82 11.01
C ALA A 89 35.68 6.73 11.50
N PRO A 90 35.90 7.99 11.95
CA PRO A 90 34.82 8.87 12.38
C PRO A 90 33.89 9.29 11.23
N LEU A 91 34.41 9.46 10.01
CA LEU A 91 33.57 9.74 8.84
C LEU A 91 32.65 8.56 8.49
N ILE A 92 33.19 7.34 8.55
CA ILE A 92 32.43 6.12 8.34
C ILE A 92 31.32 5.99 9.40
N LEU A 93 31.63 6.26 10.68
CA LEU A 93 30.64 6.24 11.76
C LEU A 93 29.51 7.26 11.54
N LEU A 94 29.82 8.47 11.08
CA LEU A 94 28.81 9.48 10.72
C LEU A 94 27.95 9.05 9.53
N ALA A 95 28.56 8.46 8.51
CA ALA A 95 27.85 7.92 7.36
C ALA A 95 26.93 6.74 7.76
N GLN A 96 27.42 5.85 8.62
CA GLN A 96 26.68 4.72 9.16
C GLN A 96 25.50 5.15 10.02
N ASN A 97 25.66 6.11 10.93
CA ASN A 97 24.54 6.65 11.73
C ASN A 97 23.43 7.19 10.84
N ARG A 98 23.79 7.95 9.79
CA ARG A 98 22.80 8.50 8.84
C ARG A 98 22.14 7.42 7.98
N GLN A 99 22.85 6.33 7.69
CA GLN A 99 22.27 5.20 6.97
C GLN A 99 21.30 4.44 7.87
N ALA A 100 21.69 4.15 9.11
CA ALA A 100 20.84 3.53 10.11
C ALA A 100 19.56 4.35 10.40
N ASP A 101 19.63 5.68 10.43
CA ASP A 101 18.46 6.53 10.61
C ASP A 101 17.50 6.45 9.41
N ARG A 102 18.02 6.44 8.18
CA ARG A 102 17.20 6.22 6.97
C ARG A 102 16.59 4.83 6.94
N ASP A 103 17.35 3.81 7.29
CA ASP A 103 16.89 2.43 7.33
C ASP A 103 15.79 2.26 8.39
N ARG A 104 15.91 2.92 9.55
CA ARG A 104 14.84 2.96 10.57
C ARG A 104 13.56 3.57 10.04
N LEU A 105 13.64 4.73 9.38
CA LEU A 105 12.47 5.40 8.79
C LEU A 105 11.79 4.52 7.72
N ALA A 106 12.59 3.90 6.84
CA ALA A 106 12.07 2.98 5.83
C ALA A 106 11.37 1.77 6.47
N MET A 107 11.93 1.19 7.53
CA MET A 107 11.33 0.07 8.27
C MET A 107 10.04 0.46 8.99
N GLU A 108 9.97 1.67 9.54
CA GLU A 108 8.73 2.18 10.15
C GLU A 108 7.63 2.39 9.12
N GLU A 109 7.96 2.93 7.95
CA GLU A 109 7.03 3.13 6.86
C GLU A 109 6.52 1.79 6.31
N ASP A 110 7.42 0.82 6.13
CA ASP A 110 7.06 -0.53 5.69
C ASP A 110 6.10 -1.23 6.68
N ARG A 111 6.38 -1.12 7.99
CA ARG A 111 5.46 -1.62 9.03
C ARG A 111 4.08 -0.96 8.97
N ARG A 112 4.01 0.35 8.75
CA ARG A 112 2.72 1.05 8.59
C ARG A 112 1.98 0.57 7.35
N ARG A 113 2.67 0.41 6.23
CA ARG A 113 2.09 -0.12 4.98
C ARG A 113 1.58 -1.54 5.16
N ALA A 114 2.34 -2.42 5.82
CA ALA A 114 1.93 -3.78 6.12
C ALA A 114 0.68 -3.83 7.03
N ALA A 115 0.62 -2.96 8.04
CA ALA A 115 -0.56 -2.84 8.89
C ALA A 115 -1.81 -2.38 8.12
N MET A 116 -1.67 -1.40 7.22
CA MET A 116 -2.76 -0.94 6.35
C MET A 116 -3.21 -2.05 5.39
N GLN A 117 -2.28 -2.72 4.71
CA GLN A 117 -2.61 -3.83 3.80
C GLN A 117 -3.34 -4.97 4.52
N LYS A 118 -2.93 -5.28 5.76
CA LYS A 118 -3.63 -6.27 6.58
C LYS A 118 -5.07 -5.84 6.85
N ALA A 119 -5.29 -4.59 7.27
CA ALA A 119 -6.62 -4.06 7.53
C ALA A 119 -7.50 -4.05 6.28
N ASP A 120 -6.96 -3.65 5.13
CA ASP A 120 -7.67 -3.65 3.85
C ASP A 120 -8.06 -5.09 3.43
N THR A 121 -7.16 -6.05 3.65
CA THR A 121 -7.44 -7.48 3.36
C THR A 121 -8.52 -8.02 4.28
N GLU A 122 -8.49 -7.70 5.58
CA GLU A 122 -9.53 -8.10 6.54
C GLU A 122 -10.89 -7.47 6.18
N TYR A 123 -10.88 -6.20 5.76
CA TYR A 123 -12.08 -5.50 5.29
C TYR A 123 -12.67 -6.17 4.05
N LEU A 124 -11.87 -6.36 3.00
CA LEU A 124 -12.30 -7.03 1.77
C LEU A 124 -12.80 -8.46 2.04
N THR A 125 -12.14 -9.21 2.93
CA THR A 125 -12.57 -10.57 3.28
C THR A 125 -13.94 -10.56 3.97
N ARG A 126 -14.16 -9.61 4.89
CA ARG A 126 -15.47 -9.43 5.55
C ARG A 126 -16.54 -9.03 4.55
N GLU A 127 -16.22 -8.11 3.64
CA GLU A 127 -17.16 -7.63 2.62
C GLU A 127 -17.53 -8.75 1.63
N ILE A 128 -16.55 -9.56 1.20
CA ILE A 128 -16.79 -10.74 0.36
C ILE A 128 -17.63 -11.78 1.09
N ALA A 129 -17.40 -12.00 2.39
CA ALA A 129 -18.23 -12.91 3.19
C ALA A 129 -19.68 -12.42 3.29
N ALA A 130 -19.90 -11.13 3.52
CA ALA A 130 -21.23 -10.51 3.53
C ALA A 130 -21.91 -10.62 2.15
N LEU A 131 -21.18 -10.30 1.08
CA LEU A 131 -21.66 -10.44 -0.30
C LEU A 131 -22.03 -11.89 -0.63
N ARG A 132 -21.23 -12.87 -0.19
CA ARG A 132 -21.50 -14.30 -0.39
C ARG A 132 -22.79 -14.74 0.32
N ILE A 133 -23.06 -14.24 1.53
CA ILE A 133 -24.29 -14.54 2.26
C ILE A 133 -25.50 -13.94 1.52
N ALA A 134 -25.43 -12.66 1.16
CA ALA A 134 -26.48 -11.97 0.42
C ALA A 134 -26.77 -12.63 -0.94
N LEU A 135 -25.73 -13.02 -1.68
CA LEU A 135 -25.89 -13.79 -2.92
C LEU A 135 -26.43 -15.20 -2.66
N GLY A 136 -26.04 -15.85 -1.57
CA GLY A 136 -26.55 -17.18 -1.18
C GLY A 136 -28.06 -17.19 -0.99
N GLU A 137 -28.63 -16.14 -0.40
CA GLU A 137 -30.08 -16.00 -0.22
C GLU A 137 -30.83 -15.86 -1.55
N VAL A 138 -30.30 -15.07 -2.50
CA VAL A 138 -30.95 -14.82 -3.81
C VAL A 138 -30.70 -15.93 -4.84
N SER A 139 -29.61 -16.69 -4.69
CA SER A 139 -29.16 -17.70 -5.67
C SER A 139 -29.59 -19.13 -5.36
N THR A 140 -30.43 -19.37 -4.34
CA THR A 140 -30.94 -20.72 -4.11
C THR A 140 -31.63 -21.19 -5.39
N ARG A 141 -31.15 -22.30 -5.98
CA ARG A 141 -31.68 -22.86 -7.24
C ARG A 141 -33.19 -22.97 -7.21
N ASP A 142 -33.76 -23.27 -6.04
CA ASP A 142 -35.20 -23.40 -5.85
C ASP A 142 -35.93 -22.06 -5.89
N PHE A 143 -35.34 -20.95 -5.43
CA PHE A 143 -35.92 -19.61 -5.54
C PHE A 143 -35.90 -19.11 -6.99
N VAL A 144 -34.76 -19.26 -7.67
CA VAL A 144 -34.64 -18.91 -9.09
C VAL A 144 -35.60 -19.77 -9.92
N ARG A 145 -35.70 -21.07 -9.61
CA ARG A 145 -36.64 -21.98 -10.25
C ARG A 145 -38.09 -21.62 -9.95
N SER A 146 -38.43 -21.27 -8.70
CA SER A 146 -39.80 -20.89 -8.34
C SER A 146 -40.22 -19.61 -9.05
N GLU A 147 -39.33 -18.61 -9.14
CA GLU A 147 -39.69 -17.33 -9.77
C GLU A 147 -39.73 -17.44 -11.30
N LEU A 148 -38.83 -18.24 -11.90
CA LEU A 148 -38.93 -18.57 -13.33
C LEU A 148 -40.20 -19.37 -13.63
N SER A 149 -40.56 -20.36 -12.80
CA SER A 149 -41.80 -21.12 -12.97
C SER A 149 -43.03 -20.22 -12.80
N ARG A 150 -43.04 -19.34 -11.80
CA ARG A 150 -44.13 -18.39 -11.54
C ARG A 150 -44.33 -17.44 -12.72
N LEU A 151 -43.25 -16.88 -13.26
CA LEU A 151 -43.30 -16.02 -14.45
C LEU A 151 -43.76 -16.79 -15.69
N ALA A 152 -43.32 -18.05 -15.87
CA ALA A 152 -43.76 -18.90 -16.97
C ALA A 152 -45.26 -19.22 -16.90
N GLU A 153 -45.78 -19.48 -15.70
CA GLU A 153 -47.19 -19.78 -15.45
C GLU A 153 -48.08 -18.55 -15.66
N GLU A 154 -47.61 -17.37 -15.23
CA GLU A 154 -48.29 -16.09 -15.46
C GLU A 154 -48.39 -15.77 -16.96
N LEU A 155 -47.33 -16.04 -17.74
CA LEU A 155 -47.32 -15.91 -19.20
C LEU A 155 -48.30 -16.88 -19.88
N ASP A 156 -48.33 -18.15 -19.46
CA ASP A 156 -49.27 -19.14 -20.03
C ASP A 156 -50.73 -18.78 -19.72
N GLU A 157 -51.00 -18.28 -18.51
CA GLU A 157 -52.34 -17.83 -18.12
C GLU A 157 -52.77 -16.60 -18.92
N GLN A 158 -51.88 -15.64 -19.18
CA GLN A 158 -52.16 -14.53 -20.10
C GLN A 158 -52.47 -15.01 -21.52
N ASN A 159 -51.73 -15.99 -22.02
CA ASN A 159 -51.94 -16.55 -23.35
C ASN A 159 -53.30 -17.27 -23.45
N ARG A 160 -53.66 -18.07 -22.43
CA ARG A 160 -54.98 -18.72 -22.35
C ARG A 160 -56.12 -17.71 -22.23
N ARG A 161 -55.94 -16.61 -21.48
CA ARG A 161 -56.92 -15.52 -21.41
C ARG A 161 -57.14 -14.87 -22.77
N ARG A 162 -56.06 -14.58 -23.50
CA ARG A 162 -56.14 -14.08 -24.89
C ARG A 162 -56.89 -15.05 -25.79
N GLN A 163 -56.56 -16.34 -25.77
CA GLN A 163 -57.25 -17.35 -26.58
C GLN A 163 -58.73 -17.51 -26.20
N ARG A 164 -59.10 -17.38 -24.92
CA ARG A 164 -60.52 -17.41 -24.50
C ARG A 164 -61.30 -16.21 -25.03
N ILE A 165 -60.69 -15.04 -25.04
CA ILE A 165 -61.30 -13.83 -25.60
C ILE A 165 -61.50 -14.02 -27.11
N GLU A 166 -60.49 -14.52 -27.83
CA GLU A 166 -60.62 -14.85 -29.26
C GLU A 166 -61.68 -15.93 -29.53
N ARG A 167 -61.71 -17.01 -28.74
CA ARG A 167 -62.73 -18.08 -28.89
C ARG A 167 -64.15 -17.58 -28.63
N ARG A 168 -64.36 -16.67 -27.67
CA ARG A 168 -65.67 -16.03 -27.47
C ARG A 168 -66.07 -15.16 -28.65
N GLN A 169 -65.10 -14.56 -29.32
CA GLN A 169 -65.33 -13.73 -30.50
C GLN A 169 -65.62 -14.56 -31.76
N TYR A 170 -65.19 -15.84 -31.80
CA TYR A 170 -65.35 -16.76 -32.92
C TYR A 170 -66.37 -17.90 -32.70
N ALA A 171 -67.07 -17.97 -31.56
CA ALA A 171 -68.13 -18.96 -31.36
C ALA A 171 -69.33 -18.62 -32.27
N PRO A 172 -69.65 -19.42 -33.30
CA PRO A 172 -70.79 -19.14 -34.15
C PRO A 172 -72.07 -19.51 -33.40
N GLU A 173 -73.07 -18.63 -33.45
CA GLU A 173 -74.43 -18.95 -33.04
C GLU A 173 -74.88 -20.23 -33.76
N ARG A 174 -74.93 -21.35 -33.04
CA ARG A 174 -75.64 -22.54 -33.49
C ARG A 174 -76.81 -22.80 -32.55
N GLY A 175 -77.99 -22.48 -33.07
CA GLY A 175 -79.15 -23.36 -32.98
C GLY A 175 -80.15 -22.99 -31.90
N GLY A 176 -81.09 -22.12 -32.26
CA GLY A 176 -82.45 -22.20 -31.72
C GLY A 176 -83.27 -23.32 -32.36
N GLY A 177 -84.33 -23.74 -31.65
CA GLY A 177 -85.40 -24.67 -32.07
C GLY A 177 -85.40 -25.96 -31.24
N GLU A 178 -86.45 -26.41 -30.56
CA GLU A 178 -87.85 -25.99 -30.35
C GLU A 178 -88.31 -26.54 -28.98
N PRO A 179 -89.36 -25.99 -28.33
CA PRO A 179 -89.96 -26.59 -27.15
C PRO A 179 -91.02 -27.63 -27.55
N PHE A 180 -90.79 -28.90 -27.21
CA PHE A 180 -91.79 -29.97 -27.30
C PHE A 180 -92.85 -29.73 -26.19
N LEU A 181 -94.07 -29.38 -26.60
CA LEU A 181 -95.22 -29.15 -25.71
C LEU A 181 -95.76 -30.47 -25.15
N ASP A 182 -96.22 -30.40 -23.90
CA ASP A 182 -97.03 -31.40 -23.20
C ASP A 182 -98.28 -31.79 -23.99
N GLU A 183 -98.62 -33.08 -24.02
CA GLU A 183 -100.00 -33.51 -24.12
C GLU A 183 -100.23 -34.77 -23.26
N PRO A 184 -101.23 -34.78 -22.35
CA PRO A 184 -101.55 -35.93 -21.52
C PRO A 184 -102.54 -36.84 -22.26
N ARG A 185 -102.31 -38.15 -22.24
CA ARG A 185 -103.36 -39.12 -22.53
C ARG A 185 -103.33 -40.22 -21.50
N ASP A 186 -104.43 -40.22 -20.74
CA ASP A 186 -104.95 -41.32 -19.96
C ASP A 186 -105.06 -42.61 -20.80
N ASP A 187 -105.35 -43.68 -20.05
CA ASP A 187 -106.15 -44.82 -20.44
C ASP A 187 -105.45 -46.14 -20.79
N LEU A 188 -105.61 -47.03 -19.81
CA LEU A 188 -106.24 -48.35 -19.91
C LEU A 188 -105.38 -49.58 -20.24
N ASP A 189 -105.47 -50.49 -19.28
CA ASP A 189 -105.69 -51.94 -19.40
C ASP A 189 -104.62 -52.84 -20.01
N GLY A 190 -104.34 -53.92 -19.26
CA GLY A 190 -104.07 -55.22 -19.88
C GLY A 190 -103.06 -56.09 -19.14
N ASP A 191 -103.55 -56.83 -18.15
CA ASP A 191 -103.12 -58.15 -17.64
C ASP A 191 -101.66 -58.39 -17.19
#